data_AF-A0A415ZU64-F1
#
_entry.id   AF-A0A415ZU64-F1
#
_cell.length_a   1.000
_cell.length_b   1.000
_cell.length_c   1.000
_cell.angle_alpha   90.00
_cell.angle_beta   90.00
_cell.angle_gamma   90.00
#
_symmetry.space_group_name_H-M   'P 1'
#
loop_
_entity.id
_entity.type
_entity.pdbx_description
1 polymer ?
#
loop_
_entity_poly.entity_id
_entity_poly.type
_entity_poly.pdbx_seq_one_letter_code
_entity_poly.pdbx_strand_id
1 'polypeptide(L)'
;MKFLKISAKLCLMLLASLFAGIFLLWCVFLLPDCLTQTHAARSAETFSYEGIGAAVGYTYADQLDNWTDALMIGNACYQKEDASALNRAAAAYRPDYQNGDPITSLDAYVKAEEDVGSIAYPRYWHGYLVALRPLLMVTDYLGIRSINTVFFAVTILLLVLVIIKRKQYQLFLPLGITILFLRPLAIIHSLQLSTVFYPTMLSVIVCIYFQKWMCREGHFLYLFLMNGIVIAYADLLTYPVASLGVLLTVFMMIQEKTAPAEKIRQIVAGSVVWGFGYFGMWAGKWLISSIILRQNVLADAVSQAQVRVSSSYGENHFSRVMVFMRNIGAGFIGVLVLAAVVFLLLTIFMLWRNRQSLHVRSGWRELFLCMLPYLMICLIPFAWYSVFVNHSYIHIVFTYRALAAAVCAWSGMCMVKMEFVFYR
;
A
#
# COMPACT_ATOMS: atom_id res chain seq x y z
N MET A 1 30.62 -12.78 -8.18
CA MET A 1 29.86 -14.04 -8.02
C MET A 1 28.70 -13.98 -7.02
N LYS A 2 28.86 -13.44 -5.80
CA LYS A 2 27.75 -13.36 -4.81
C LYS A 2 26.56 -12.49 -5.28
N PHE A 3 26.83 -11.32 -5.86
CA PHE A 3 25.79 -10.43 -6.40
C PHE A 3 24.93 -11.11 -7.48
N LEU A 4 25.58 -11.75 -8.47
CA LEU A 4 24.90 -12.49 -9.53
C LEU A 4 23.97 -13.60 -8.99
N LYS A 5 24.38 -14.29 -7.91
CA LYS A 5 23.54 -15.31 -7.25
C LYS A 5 22.31 -14.69 -6.58
N ILE A 6 22.42 -13.52 -5.96
CA ILE A 6 21.28 -12.84 -5.34
C ILE A 6 20.33 -12.35 -6.44
N SER A 7 20.83 -11.68 -7.46
CA SER A 7 20.02 -11.19 -8.58
C SER A 7 19.23 -12.33 -9.25
N ALA A 8 19.88 -13.47 -9.53
CA ALA A 8 19.21 -14.64 -10.11
C ALA A 8 18.08 -15.17 -9.21
N LYS A 9 18.29 -15.22 -7.89
CA LYS A 9 17.25 -15.62 -6.94
C LYS A 9 16.08 -14.64 -6.91
N LEU A 10 16.34 -13.33 -6.95
CA LEU A 10 15.28 -12.32 -7.00
C LEU A 10 14.44 -12.45 -8.27
N CYS A 11 15.06 -12.67 -9.43
CA CYS A 11 14.35 -12.93 -10.69
C CYS A 11 13.52 -14.21 -10.62
N LEU A 12 14.07 -15.31 -10.08
CA LEU A 12 13.35 -16.56 -9.92
C LEU A 12 12.15 -16.42 -8.98
N MET A 13 12.32 -15.68 -7.88
CA MET A 13 11.22 -15.38 -6.95
C MET A 13 10.10 -14.61 -7.65
N LEU A 14 10.44 -13.57 -8.43
CA LEU A 14 9.44 -12.81 -9.19
C LEU A 14 8.70 -13.73 -10.18
N LEU A 15 9.42 -14.53 -10.96
CA LEU A 15 8.80 -15.47 -11.90
C LEU A 15 7.87 -16.47 -11.19
N ALA A 16 8.32 -17.06 -10.08
CA ALA A 16 7.49 -17.96 -9.29
C ALA A 16 6.24 -17.26 -8.75
N SER A 17 6.36 -16.00 -8.30
CA SER A 17 5.23 -15.20 -7.84
C SER A 17 4.21 -14.89 -8.94
N LEU A 18 4.64 -14.70 -10.19
CA LEU A 18 3.73 -14.53 -11.33
C LEU A 18 2.86 -15.77 -11.56
N PHE A 19 3.49 -16.95 -11.58
CA PHE A 19 2.76 -18.22 -11.74
C PHE A 19 1.86 -18.52 -10.54
N ALA A 20 2.35 -18.30 -9.33
CA ALA A 20 1.54 -18.46 -8.12
C ALA A 20 0.34 -17.50 -8.11
N GLY A 21 0.54 -16.24 -8.51
CA GLY A 21 -0.53 -15.23 -8.56
C GLY A 21 -1.67 -15.63 -9.50
N ILE A 22 -1.35 -16.03 -10.73
CA ILE A 22 -2.41 -16.44 -11.68
C ILE A 22 -3.05 -17.76 -11.25
N PHE A 23 -2.28 -18.70 -10.70
CA PHE A 23 -2.80 -19.97 -10.20
C PHE A 23 -3.79 -19.77 -9.05
N LEU A 24 -3.46 -18.94 -8.06
CA LEU A 24 -4.34 -18.65 -6.93
C LEU A 24 -5.65 -17.98 -7.39
N LEU A 25 -5.58 -17.03 -8.33
CA LEU A 25 -6.77 -16.42 -8.91
C LEU A 25 -7.62 -17.46 -9.65
N TRP A 26 -6.99 -18.29 -10.47
CA TRP A 26 -7.68 -19.36 -11.17
C TRP A 26 -8.42 -20.28 -10.19
N CYS A 27 -7.78 -20.69 -9.09
CA CYS A 27 -8.42 -21.51 -8.06
C CYS A 27 -9.67 -20.86 -7.46
N VAL A 28 -9.65 -19.56 -7.14
CA VAL A 28 -10.84 -18.92 -6.54
C VAL A 28 -11.99 -18.71 -7.53
N PHE A 29 -11.70 -18.66 -8.84
CA PHE A 29 -12.73 -18.65 -9.90
C PHE A 29 -13.27 -20.04 -10.26
N LEU A 30 -12.76 -21.11 -9.63
CA LEU A 30 -13.34 -22.45 -9.66
C LEU A 30 -14.31 -22.71 -8.50
N LEU A 31 -14.36 -21.82 -7.49
CA LEU A 31 -15.27 -21.96 -6.36
C LEU A 31 -16.73 -21.75 -6.78
N PRO A 32 -17.71 -22.41 -6.13
CA PRO A 32 -19.14 -22.24 -6.42
C PRO A 32 -19.63 -20.81 -6.18
N ASP A 33 -20.50 -20.31 -7.07
CA ASP A 33 -20.86 -18.89 -7.11
C ASP A 33 -22.18 -18.54 -6.40
N CYS A 34 -23.05 -19.51 -6.09
CA CYS A 34 -24.39 -19.24 -5.57
C CYS A 34 -24.40 -18.46 -4.24
N LEU A 35 -23.51 -18.84 -3.32
CA LEU A 35 -23.35 -18.14 -2.03
C LEU A 35 -22.76 -16.75 -2.26
N THR A 36 -21.73 -16.64 -3.11
CA THR A 36 -21.10 -15.36 -3.45
C THR A 36 -22.10 -14.36 -4.02
N GLN A 37 -23.05 -14.79 -4.86
CA GLN A 37 -24.11 -13.93 -5.39
C GLN A 37 -25.08 -13.45 -4.30
N THR A 38 -25.51 -14.33 -3.41
CA THR A 38 -26.44 -13.98 -2.32
C THR A 38 -25.82 -12.95 -1.37
N HIS A 39 -24.57 -13.15 -0.96
CA HIS A 39 -23.86 -12.21 -0.09
C HIS A 39 -23.46 -10.93 -0.81
N ALA A 40 -23.20 -10.97 -2.12
CA ALA A 40 -22.99 -9.78 -2.93
C ALA A 40 -24.25 -8.92 -3.04
N ALA A 41 -25.44 -9.53 -3.15
CA ALA A 41 -26.71 -8.80 -3.16
C ALA A 41 -26.93 -8.00 -1.85
N ARG A 42 -26.72 -8.64 -0.69
CA ARG A 42 -26.75 -7.95 0.61
C ARG A 42 -25.68 -6.86 0.75
N SER A 43 -24.51 -7.09 0.16
CA SER A 43 -23.44 -6.09 0.12
C SER A 43 -23.84 -4.88 -0.72
N ALA A 44 -24.53 -5.09 -1.85
CA ALA A 44 -25.05 -4.01 -2.69
C ALA A 44 -26.04 -3.12 -1.92
N GLU A 45 -26.95 -3.70 -1.14
CA GLU A 45 -27.87 -2.95 -0.27
C GLU A 45 -27.11 -2.03 0.70
N THR A 46 -26.02 -2.54 1.30
CA THR A 46 -25.16 -1.75 2.19
C THR A 46 -24.52 -0.56 1.47
N PHE A 47 -23.97 -0.78 0.26
CA PHE A 47 -23.37 0.31 -0.50
C PHE A 47 -24.39 1.32 -1.01
N SER A 48 -25.58 0.87 -1.41
CA SER A 48 -26.69 1.74 -1.82
C SER A 48 -27.18 2.61 -0.66
N TYR A 49 -27.17 2.08 0.56
CA TYR A 49 -27.51 2.84 1.77
C TYR A 49 -26.41 3.83 2.17
N GLU A 50 -25.14 3.40 2.20
CA GLU A 50 -24.02 4.23 2.66
C GLU A 50 -23.55 5.26 1.62
N GLY A 51 -23.66 4.93 0.34
CA GLY A 51 -23.19 5.73 -0.78
C GLY A 51 -21.66 5.87 -0.87
N ILE A 52 -21.21 6.64 -1.88
CA ILE A 52 -19.79 6.95 -2.14
C ILE A 52 -19.20 7.88 -1.06
N GLY A 53 -20.05 8.68 -0.41
CA GLY A 53 -19.66 9.66 0.60
C GLY A 53 -19.45 9.09 2.01
N ALA A 54 -19.59 7.78 2.20
CA ALA A 54 -19.49 7.15 3.51
C ALA A 54 -18.18 7.51 4.22
N ALA A 55 -18.23 7.80 5.51
CA ALA A 55 -17.08 8.23 6.30
C ALA A 55 -17.23 7.79 7.76
N VAL A 56 -16.09 7.55 8.42
CA VAL A 56 -16.03 7.26 9.86
C VAL A 56 -15.81 8.51 10.71
N GLY A 57 -15.78 9.67 10.07
CA GLY A 57 -15.59 10.98 10.68
C GLY A 57 -16.09 12.09 9.76
N TYR A 58 -15.87 13.33 10.16
CA TYR A 58 -16.41 14.51 9.47
C TYR A 58 -15.45 15.11 8.44
N THR A 59 -14.23 14.59 8.35
CA THR A 59 -13.22 15.15 7.45
C THR A 59 -13.04 14.31 6.21
N TYR A 60 -12.56 14.94 5.14
CA TYR A 60 -12.23 14.25 3.89
C TYR A 60 -11.25 13.08 4.08
N ALA A 61 -10.34 13.16 5.07
CA ALA A 61 -9.39 12.08 5.36
C ALA A 61 -10.07 10.83 5.93
N ASP A 62 -11.26 10.97 6.52
CA ASP A 62 -12.00 9.91 7.19
C ASP A 62 -13.02 9.22 6.26
N GLN A 63 -13.05 9.62 4.99
CA GLN A 63 -13.89 9.00 3.96
C GLN A 63 -13.46 7.55 3.71
N LEU A 64 -14.46 6.68 3.58
CA LEU A 64 -14.34 5.29 3.16
C LEU A 64 -14.30 5.20 1.64
N ASP A 65 -13.66 4.17 1.11
CA ASP A 65 -13.58 3.95 -0.33
C ASP A 65 -14.66 2.95 -0.79
N ASN A 66 -15.92 3.28 -0.53
CA ASN A 66 -17.06 2.45 -0.93
C ASN A 66 -17.16 2.29 -2.46
N TRP A 67 -16.66 3.28 -3.22
CA TRP A 67 -16.56 3.17 -4.68
C TRP A 67 -15.69 1.96 -5.05
N THR A 68 -14.48 1.87 -4.49
CA THR A 68 -13.57 0.77 -4.83
C THR A 68 -14.02 -0.53 -4.21
N ASP A 69 -14.54 -0.51 -2.97
CA ASP A 69 -15.04 -1.71 -2.32
C ASP A 69 -16.22 -2.33 -3.09
N ALA A 70 -17.16 -1.53 -3.61
CA ALA A 70 -18.23 -2.02 -4.47
C ALA A 70 -17.69 -2.60 -5.79
N LEU A 71 -16.67 -1.97 -6.39
CA LEU A 71 -15.96 -2.54 -7.54
C LEU A 71 -15.36 -3.91 -7.20
N MET A 72 -14.73 -4.05 -6.03
CA MET A 72 -14.13 -5.31 -5.58
C MET A 72 -15.17 -6.41 -5.40
N ILE A 73 -16.34 -6.08 -4.82
CA ILE A 73 -17.46 -7.01 -4.68
C ILE A 73 -18.02 -7.39 -6.06
N GLY A 74 -18.21 -6.42 -6.95
CA GLY A 74 -18.63 -6.67 -8.33
C GLY A 74 -17.66 -7.59 -9.08
N ASN A 75 -16.35 -7.36 -8.95
CA ASN A 75 -15.34 -8.26 -9.50
C ASN A 75 -15.39 -9.68 -8.91
N ALA A 76 -15.77 -9.79 -7.64
CA ALA A 76 -15.84 -11.08 -6.95
C ALA A 76 -17.08 -11.88 -7.34
N CYS A 77 -18.23 -11.25 -7.56
CA CYS A 77 -19.49 -11.95 -7.83
C CYS A 77 -19.83 -12.09 -9.31
N TYR A 78 -19.31 -11.23 -10.19
CA TYR A 78 -19.71 -11.21 -11.58
C TYR A 78 -19.34 -12.50 -12.32
N GLN A 79 -20.34 -13.12 -12.93
CA GLN A 79 -20.18 -14.32 -13.74
C GLN A 79 -20.34 -14.00 -15.21
N LYS A 80 -19.22 -14.07 -15.93
CA LYS A 80 -19.23 -14.05 -17.39
C LYS A 80 -19.43 -15.48 -17.91
N GLU A 81 -20.63 -15.78 -18.41
CA GLU A 81 -21.07 -17.13 -18.80
C GLU A 81 -20.23 -17.73 -19.93
N ASP A 82 -19.81 -16.90 -20.90
CA ASP A 82 -19.00 -17.30 -22.06
C ASP A 82 -17.49 -17.36 -21.78
N ALA A 83 -17.05 -17.07 -20.55
CA ALA A 83 -15.64 -17.07 -20.18
C ALA A 83 -15.27 -18.27 -19.29
N SER A 84 -14.16 -18.94 -19.61
CA SER A 84 -13.56 -19.94 -18.71
C SER A 84 -13.12 -19.31 -17.39
N ALA A 85 -12.97 -20.12 -16.33
CA ALA A 85 -12.45 -19.64 -15.03
C ALA A 85 -11.06 -18.96 -15.17
N LEU A 86 -10.22 -19.46 -16.08
CA LEU A 86 -8.92 -18.85 -16.36
C LEU A 86 -9.07 -17.48 -17.05
N ASN A 87 -10.01 -17.35 -17.99
CA ASN A 87 -10.32 -16.06 -18.61
C ASN A 87 -10.87 -15.08 -17.57
N ARG A 88 -11.73 -15.53 -16.65
CA ARG A 88 -12.24 -14.70 -15.54
C ARG A 88 -11.12 -14.26 -14.61
N ALA A 89 -10.18 -15.14 -14.27
CA ALA A 89 -8.98 -14.80 -13.48
C ALA A 89 -8.06 -13.78 -14.18
N ALA A 90 -7.89 -13.91 -15.51
CA ALA A 90 -7.07 -13.00 -16.28
C ALA A 90 -7.73 -11.63 -16.48
N ALA A 91 -9.05 -11.60 -16.74
CA ALA A 91 -9.80 -10.41 -17.07
C ALA A 91 -10.34 -9.66 -15.85
N ALA A 92 -10.66 -10.34 -14.75
CA ALA A 92 -11.40 -9.79 -13.62
C ALA A 92 -12.61 -8.95 -14.10
N TYR A 93 -13.58 -9.62 -14.71
CA TYR A 93 -14.78 -8.95 -15.20
C TYR A 93 -15.57 -8.33 -14.04
N ARG A 94 -16.29 -7.25 -14.31
CA ARG A 94 -17.26 -6.62 -13.41
C ARG A 94 -18.51 -6.22 -14.17
N PRO A 95 -19.66 -6.05 -13.48
CA PRO A 95 -20.83 -5.48 -14.11
C PRO A 95 -20.57 -4.02 -14.49
N ASP A 96 -21.27 -3.59 -15.53
CA ASP A 96 -21.29 -2.20 -15.96
C ASP A 96 -22.71 -1.84 -16.40
N TYR A 97 -23.28 -0.81 -15.79
CA TYR A 97 -24.63 -0.37 -16.09
C TYR A 97 -24.63 1.12 -16.41
N GLN A 98 -24.98 1.46 -17.65
CA GLN A 98 -25.15 2.84 -18.13
C GLN A 98 -23.99 3.81 -17.83
N ASN A 99 -22.73 3.31 -17.81
CA ASN A 99 -21.55 4.07 -17.35
C ASN A 99 -21.67 4.65 -15.93
N GLY A 100 -22.53 4.08 -15.10
CA GLY A 100 -22.69 4.43 -13.70
C GLY A 100 -21.48 4.03 -12.87
N ASP A 101 -21.42 4.51 -11.62
CA ASP A 101 -20.38 4.10 -10.70
C ASP A 101 -20.55 2.62 -10.27
N PRO A 102 -19.53 2.00 -9.64
CA PRO A 102 -19.57 0.60 -9.25
C PRO A 102 -20.67 0.23 -8.28
N ILE A 103 -21.17 1.17 -7.45
CA ILE A 103 -22.30 0.90 -6.55
C ILE A 103 -23.55 0.70 -7.39
N THR A 104 -23.85 1.63 -8.31
CA THR A 104 -24.99 1.52 -9.22
C THR A 104 -24.90 0.28 -10.12
N SER A 105 -23.72 0.00 -10.67
CA SER A 105 -23.52 -1.17 -11.55
C SER A 105 -23.68 -2.49 -10.79
N LEU A 106 -23.22 -2.56 -9.54
CA LEU A 106 -23.42 -3.73 -8.70
C LEU A 106 -24.90 -3.91 -8.33
N ASP A 107 -25.58 -2.84 -7.93
CA ASP A 107 -27.01 -2.86 -7.58
C ASP A 107 -27.88 -3.33 -8.75
N ALA A 108 -27.65 -2.78 -9.95
CA ALA A 108 -28.36 -3.20 -11.17
C ALA A 108 -28.11 -4.69 -11.51
N TYR A 109 -26.86 -5.15 -11.36
CA TYR A 109 -26.51 -6.55 -11.59
C TYR A 109 -27.22 -7.51 -10.64
N VAL A 110 -27.27 -7.21 -9.34
CA VAL A 110 -27.90 -8.10 -8.35
C VAL A 110 -29.42 -8.09 -8.42
N LYS A 111 -30.02 -7.01 -8.93
CA LYS A 111 -31.46 -6.90 -9.21
C LYS A 111 -31.88 -7.52 -10.54
N ALA A 112 -30.90 -8.00 -11.33
CA ALA A 112 -31.13 -8.53 -12.68
C ALA A 112 -31.86 -7.52 -13.59
N GLU A 113 -31.46 -6.24 -13.53
CA GLU A 113 -31.93 -5.22 -14.45
C GLU A 113 -31.57 -5.59 -15.90
N GLU A 114 -32.39 -5.13 -16.85
CA GLU A 114 -32.09 -5.28 -18.28
C GLU A 114 -30.84 -4.45 -18.66
N ASP A 115 -30.15 -4.84 -19.74
CA ASP A 115 -28.98 -4.14 -20.28
C ASP A 115 -27.74 -4.00 -19.36
N VAL A 116 -27.60 -4.85 -18.34
CA VAL A 116 -26.36 -4.92 -17.54
C VAL A 116 -25.23 -5.54 -18.37
N GLY A 117 -24.26 -4.70 -18.72
CA GLY A 117 -23.07 -5.09 -19.49
C GLY A 117 -21.95 -5.68 -18.65
N SER A 118 -20.82 -5.94 -19.31
CA SER A 118 -19.59 -6.47 -18.71
C SER A 118 -18.39 -5.63 -19.13
N ILE A 119 -17.53 -5.26 -18.19
CA ILE A 119 -16.22 -4.67 -18.49
C ILE A 119 -15.12 -5.56 -17.94
N ALA A 120 -14.10 -5.84 -18.76
CA ALA A 120 -12.87 -6.49 -18.34
C ALA A 120 -11.94 -5.48 -17.65
N TYR A 121 -11.30 -5.88 -16.56
CA TYR A 121 -10.31 -5.07 -15.85
C TYR A 121 -8.93 -5.77 -15.74
N PRO A 122 -8.31 -6.22 -16.85
CA PRO A 122 -7.09 -7.04 -16.81
C PRO A 122 -5.84 -6.26 -16.38
N ARG A 123 -5.93 -4.95 -16.16
CA ARG A 123 -4.79 -4.08 -15.84
C ARG A 123 -4.20 -4.35 -14.46
N TYR A 124 -5.02 -4.77 -13.50
CA TYR A 124 -4.59 -5.11 -12.14
C TYR A 124 -4.66 -6.61 -11.90
N TRP A 125 -3.89 -7.10 -10.93
CA TRP A 125 -3.94 -8.51 -10.54
C TRP A 125 -5.27 -8.89 -9.90
N HIS A 126 -5.89 -7.98 -9.15
CA HIS A 126 -7.06 -8.29 -8.30
C HIS A 126 -6.76 -9.42 -7.29
N GLY A 127 -5.53 -9.50 -6.80
CA GLY A 127 -5.08 -10.54 -5.86
C GLY A 127 -5.86 -10.57 -4.55
N TYR A 128 -6.52 -9.48 -4.18
CA TYR A 128 -7.47 -9.43 -3.07
C TYR A 128 -8.61 -10.45 -3.24
N LEU A 129 -8.96 -10.86 -4.47
CA LEU A 129 -10.00 -11.85 -4.75
C LEU A 129 -9.70 -13.21 -4.13
N VAL A 130 -8.42 -13.53 -3.92
CA VAL A 130 -7.99 -14.77 -3.25
C VAL A 130 -8.53 -14.85 -1.83
N ALA A 131 -8.66 -13.72 -1.13
CA ALA A 131 -9.29 -13.64 0.18
C ALA A 131 -10.79 -13.32 0.07
N LEU A 132 -11.15 -12.37 -0.80
CA LEU A 132 -12.51 -11.82 -0.87
C LEU A 132 -13.55 -12.84 -1.34
N ARG A 133 -13.27 -13.64 -2.38
CA ARG A 133 -14.25 -14.62 -2.88
C ARG A 133 -14.59 -15.68 -1.82
N PRO A 134 -13.61 -16.34 -1.16
CA PRO A 134 -13.92 -17.24 -0.05
C PRO A 134 -14.68 -16.57 1.10
N LEU A 135 -14.34 -15.33 1.46
CA LEU A 135 -15.07 -14.59 2.50
C LEU A 135 -16.52 -14.34 2.11
N LEU A 136 -16.78 -13.98 0.84
CA LEU A 136 -18.14 -13.77 0.33
C LEU A 136 -18.98 -15.05 0.24
N MET A 137 -18.36 -16.24 0.27
CA MET A 137 -19.12 -17.48 0.41
C MET A 137 -19.68 -17.66 1.84
N VAL A 138 -19.15 -16.93 2.81
CA VAL A 138 -19.49 -17.08 4.24
C VAL A 138 -20.28 -15.88 4.75
N THR A 139 -19.96 -14.67 4.31
CA THR A 139 -20.55 -13.44 4.83
C THR A 139 -20.60 -12.32 3.79
N ASP A 140 -21.48 -11.33 4.01
CA ASP A 140 -21.55 -10.11 3.21
C ASP A 140 -20.48 -9.08 3.63
N TYR A 141 -20.51 -7.91 2.99
CA TYR A 141 -19.57 -6.83 3.22
C TYR A 141 -19.52 -6.31 4.67
N LEU A 142 -20.64 -6.28 5.40
CA LEU A 142 -20.63 -5.90 6.81
C LEU A 142 -19.88 -6.93 7.66
N GLY A 143 -20.11 -8.22 7.43
CA GLY A 143 -19.33 -9.25 8.10
C GLY A 143 -17.85 -9.27 7.68
N ILE A 144 -17.53 -8.92 6.43
CA ILE A 144 -16.14 -8.70 6.00
C ILE A 144 -15.50 -7.57 6.80
N ARG A 145 -16.20 -6.45 7.04
CA ARG A 145 -15.71 -5.37 7.92
C ARG A 145 -15.50 -5.84 9.36
N SER A 146 -16.38 -6.70 9.89
CA SER A 146 -16.19 -7.30 11.22
C SER A 146 -14.95 -8.18 11.28
N ILE A 147 -14.73 -9.05 10.30
CA ILE A 147 -13.53 -9.89 10.18
C ILE A 147 -12.28 -9.02 10.04
N ASN A 148 -12.35 -7.97 9.22
CA ASN A 148 -11.28 -6.99 9.04
C ASN A 148 -10.91 -6.29 10.35
N THR A 149 -11.90 -5.95 11.18
CA THR A 149 -11.68 -5.36 12.51
C THR A 149 -10.91 -6.32 13.43
N VAL A 150 -11.28 -7.60 13.45
CA VAL A 150 -10.55 -8.63 14.24
C VAL A 150 -9.13 -8.79 13.71
N PHE A 151 -8.96 -8.87 12.38
CA PHE A 151 -7.65 -9.05 11.77
C PHE A 151 -6.72 -7.84 11.99
N PHE A 152 -7.27 -6.62 11.99
CA PHE A 152 -6.57 -5.41 12.40
C PHE A 152 -6.08 -5.51 13.84
N ALA A 153 -6.96 -5.83 14.79
CA ALA A 153 -6.61 -5.95 16.20
C ALA A 153 -5.51 -7.02 16.44
N VAL A 154 -5.63 -8.19 15.80
CA VAL A 154 -4.61 -9.24 15.85
C VAL A 154 -3.28 -8.78 15.27
N THR A 155 -3.30 -8.07 14.13
CA THR A 155 -2.08 -7.55 13.50
C THR A 155 -1.36 -6.54 14.41
N ILE A 156 -2.11 -5.62 15.03
CA ILE A 156 -1.55 -4.65 15.98
C ILE A 156 -0.99 -5.37 17.22
N LEU A 157 -1.71 -6.35 17.77
CA LEU A 157 -1.23 -7.13 18.90
C LEU A 157 0.08 -7.86 18.57
N LEU A 158 0.14 -8.55 17.42
CA LEU A 158 1.35 -9.23 16.96
C LEU A 158 2.52 -8.25 16.77
N LEU A 159 2.27 -7.07 16.22
CA LEU A 159 3.28 -6.02 16.07
C LEU A 159 3.85 -5.60 17.43
N VAL A 160 2.98 -5.31 18.41
CA VAL A 160 3.38 -4.95 19.78
C VAL A 160 4.19 -6.08 20.42
N LEU A 161 3.71 -7.33 20.34
CA LEU A 161 4.40 -8.49 20.92
C LEU A 161 5.79 -8.69 20.31
N VAL A 162 5.94 -8.53 19.00
CA VAL A 162 7.24 -8.67 18.33
C VAL A 162 8.19 -7.54 18.69
N ILE A 163 7.71 -6.30 18.80
CA ILE A 163 8.51 -5.16 19.28
C ILE A 163 9.07 -5.43 20.69
N ILE A 164 8.21 -5.89 21.61
CA ILE A 164 8.59 -6.20 22.99
C ILE A 164 9.58 -7.37 23.01
N LYS A 165 9.27 -8.47 22.32
CA LYS A 165 10.11 -9.68 22.26
C LYS A 165 11.51 -9.38 21.71
N ARG A 166 11.62 -8.46 20.75
CA ARG A 166 12.89 -8.07 20.11
C ARG A 166 13.56 -6.85 20.74
N LYS A 167 12.98 -6.31 21.82
CA LYS A 167 13.44 -5.13 22.56
C LYS A 167 13.63 -3.88 21.67
N GLN A 168 12.81 -3.73 20.63
CA GLN A 168 12.89 -2.62 19.68
C GLN A 168 11.93 -1.48 20.07
N TYR A 169 11.94 -1.09 21.34
CA TYR A 169 10.95 -0.15 21.92
C TYR A 169 10.90 1.21 21.23
N GLN A 170 12.01 1.63 20.60
CA GLN A 170 12.07 2.86 19.82
C GLN A 170 11.10 2.90 18.64
N LEU A 171 10.56 1.75 18.21
CA LEU A 171 9.61 1.65 17.10
C LEU A 171 8.17 1.99 17.48
N PHE A 172 7.83 1.97 18.78
CA PHE A 172 6.44 2.24 19.22
C PHE A 172 5.93 3.60 18.75
N LEU A 173 6.75 4.64 18.93
CA LEU A 173 6.37 6.00 18.57
C LEU A 173 6.18 6.18 17.05
N PRO A 174 7.17 5.90 16.17
CA PRO A 174 6.98 6.10 14.73
C PRO A 174 5.87 5.23 14.15
N LEU A 175 5.75 3.96 14.55
CA LEU A 175 4.68 3.10 14.06
C LEU A 175 3.31 3.53 14.59
N GLY A 176 3.21 3.92 15.87
CA GLY A 176 1.97 4.43 16.45
C GLY A 176 1.46 5.67 15.74
N ILE A 177 2.32 6.68 15.53
CA ILE A 177 1.97 7.90 14.80
C ILE A 177 1.57 7.57 13.35
N THR A 178 2.30 6.65 12.70
CA THR A 178 1.99 6.24 11.32
C THR A 178 0.63 5.56 11.21
N ILE A 179 0.30 4.66 12.15
CA ILE A 179 -1.01 3.97 12.18
C ILE A 179 -2.15 4.97 12.41
N LEU A 180 -1.97 5.94 13.32
CA LEU A 180 -2.95 7.00 13.55
C LEU A 180 -3.12 7.90 12.31
N PHE A 181 -2.00 8.23 11.63
CA PHE A 181 -2.03 8.99 10.39
C PHE A 181 -2.83 8.28 9.29
N LEU A 182 -2.74 6.95 9.21
CA LEU A 182 -3.46 6.15 8.22
C LEU A 182 -4.97 6.01 8.46
N ARG A 183 -5.50 6.59 9.56
CA ARG A 183 -6.91 6.53 9.97
C ARG A 183 -7.37 5.08 10.17
N PRO A 184 -7.06 4.46 11.32
CA PRO A 184 -7.30 3.03 11.54
C PRO A 184 -8.79 2.65 11.40
N LEU A 185 -9.71 3.56 11.77
CA LEU A 185 -11.13 3.36 11.56
C LEU A 185 -11.51 3.25 10.07
N ALA A 186 -10.89 4.05 9.19
CA ALA A 186 -11.11 3.93 7.75
C ALA A 186 -10.53 2.61 7.21
N ILE A 187 -9.39 2.14 7.73
CA ILE A 187 -8.80 0.86 7.34
C ILE A 187 -9.70 -0.34 7.72
N ILE A 188 -10.30 -0.34 8.90
CA ILE A 188 -11.18 -1.45 9.32
C ILE A 188 -12.51 -1.47 8.56
N HIS A 189 -13.01 -0.29 8.16
CA HIS A 189 -14.29 -0.15 7.45
C HIS A 189 -14.16 -0.07 5.92
N SER A 190 -12.96 -0.04 5.35
CA SER A 190 -12.76 -0.09 3.90
C SER A 190 -11.78 -1.20 3.51
N LEU A 191 -12.25 -2.14 2.69
CA LEU A 191 -11.49 -3.29 2.26
C LEU A 191 -10.30 -2.87 1.41
N GLN A 192 -10.50 -1.94 0.48
CA GLN A 192 -9.45 -1.46 -0.41
C GLN A 192 -8.28 -0.87 0.38
N LEU A 193 -8.56 -0.08 1.42
CA LEU A 193 -7.50 0.51 2.25
C LEU A 193 -6.69 -0.56 2.98
N SER A 194 -7.29 -1.70 3.30
CA SER A 194 -6.62 -2.80 3.99
C SER A 194 -5.58 -3.54 3.12
N THR A 195 -5.73 -3.48 1.78
CA THR A 195 -4.88 -4.21 0.82
C THR A 195 -3.42 -3.75 0.82
N VAL A 196 -3.14 -2.51 1.23
CA VAL A 196 -1.77 -1.99 1.44
C VAL A 196 -1.36 -2.10 2.91
N PHE A 197 -2.29 -1.86 3.84
CA PHE A 197 -2.01 -1.86 5.27
C PHE A 197 -1.47 -3.21 5.76
N TYR A 198 -2.18 -4.32 5.49
CA TYR A 198 -1.78 -5.62 6.02
C TYR A 198 -0.44 -6.12 5.47
N PRO A 199 -0.19 -6.12 4.14
CA PRO A 199 1.11 -6.52 3.64
C PRO A 199 2.25 -5.66 4.20
N THR A 200 2.02 -4.36 4.41
CA THR A 200 2.99 -3.47 5.05
C THR A 200 3.27 -3.88 6.49
N MET A 201 2.25 -4.01 7.33
CA MET A 201 2.41 -4.36 8.74
C MET A 201 3.00 -5.75 8.93
N LEU A 202 2.59 -6.74 8.13
CA LEU A 202 3.18 -8.07 8.15
C LEU A 202 4.66 -8.04 7.74
N SER A 203 5.03 -7.24 6.73
CA SER A 203 6.44 -7.07 6.34
C SER A 203 7.26 -6.40 7.44
N VAL A 204 6.68 -5.43 8.15
CA VAL A 204 7.29 -4.80 9.33
C VAL A 204 7.49 -5.83 10.45
N ILE A 205 6.48 -6.64 10.75
CA ILE A 205 6.56 -7.71 11.76
C ILE A 205 7.68 -8.70 11.40
N VAL A 206 7.73 -9.16 10.15
CA VAL A 206 8.79 -10.05 9.65
C VAL A 206 10.17 -9.39 9.79
N CYS A 207 10.29 -8.12 9.42
CA CYS A 207 11.54 -7.36 9.52
C CYS A 207 12.07 -7.31 10.95
N ILE A 208 11.21 -7.00 11.93
CA ILE A 208 11.58 -6.91 13.35
C ILE A 208 11.87 -8.31 13.91
N TYR A 209 10.99 -9.28 13.67
CA TYR A 209 11.12 -10.63 14.22
C TYR A 209 12.43 -11.31 13.76
N PHE A 210 12.73 -11.18 12.47
CA PHE A 210 13.93 -11.73 11.84
C PHE A 210 15.07 -10.71 11.72
N GLN A 211 15.13 -9.66 12.55
CA GLN A 211 16.12 -8.57 12.43
C GLN A 211 17.57 -9.06 12.27
N LYS A 212 17.96 -10.14 12.96
CA LYS A 212 19.33 -10.71 12.84
C LYS A 212 19.63 -11.26 11.45
N TRP A 213 18.63 -11.85 10.80
CA TRP A 213 18.74 -12.37 9.43
C TRP A 213 18.66 -11.21 8.43
N MET A 214 17.79 -10.24 8.67
CA MET A 214 17.62 -9.04 7.84
C MET A 214 18.90 -8.20 7.74
N CYS A 215 19.61 -8.03 8.85
CA CYS A 215 20.86 -7.27 8.90
C CYS A 215 22.07 -8.01 8.30
N ARG A 216 21.90 -9.25 7.79
CA ARG A 216 22.94 -9.91 6.99
C ARG A 216 23.00 -9.28 5.61
N GLU A 217 24.21 -9.21 5.06
CA GLU A 217 24.46 -8.59 3.77
C GLU A 217 23.51 -9.11 2.68
N GLY A 218 22.76 -8.20 2.07
CA GLY A 218 21.84 -8.47 0.96
C GLY A 218 20.57 -9.25 1.29
N HIS A 219 20.36 -9.70 2.53
CA HIS A 219 19.19 -10.52 2.87
C HIS A 219 17.90 -9.71 2.93
N PHE A 220 18.00 -8.43 3.33
CA PHE A 220 16.86 -7.52 3.33
C PHE A 220 16.17 -7.42 1.95
N LEU A 221 16.94 -7.55 0.86
CA LEU A 221 16.44 -7.44 -0.51
C LEU A 221 15.30 -8.44 -0.81
N TYR A 222 15.32 -9.64 -0.22
CA TYR A 222 14.24 -10.62 -0.42
C TYR A 222 12.91 -10.13 0.16
N LEU A 223 12.92 -9.50 1.33
CA LEU A 223 11.71 -8.95 1.95
C LEU A 223 11.20 -7.74 1.16
N PHE A 224 12.08 -6.86 0.71
CA PHE A 224 11.69 -5.70 -0.11
C PHE A 224 11.09 -6.13 -1.45
N LEU A 225 11.68 -7.14 -2.11
CA LEU A 225 11.11 -7.73 -3.32
C LEU A 225 9.71 -8.27 -3.05
N MET A 226 9.57 -9.12 -2.02
CA MET A 226 8.30 -9.76 -1.69
C MET A 226 7.23 -8.74 -1.29
N ASN A 227 7.61 -7.70 -0.56
CA ASN A 227 6.71 -6.61 -0.22
C ASN A 227 6.21 -5.89 -1.49
N GLY A 228 7.09 -5.54 -2.44
CA GLY A 228 6.68 -4.96 -3.72
C GLY A 228 5.76 -5.89 -4.53
N ILE A 229 6.08 -7.19 -4.57
CA ILE A 229 5.27 -8.22 -5.23
C ILE A 229 3.86 -8.29 -4.65
N VAL A 230 3.74 -8.43 -3.32
CA VAL A 230 2.45 -8.61 -2.65
C VAL A 230 1.60 -7.34 -2.78
N ILE A 231 2.22 -6.16 -2.66
CA ILE A 231 1.52 -4.89 -2.84
C ILE A 231 1.01 -4.77 -4.28
N ALA A 232 1.81 -5.04 -5.32
CA ALA A 232 1.35 -5.01 -6.71
C ALA A 232 0.27 -6.07 -7.02
N TYR A 233 0.28 -7.18 -6.31
CA TYR A 233 -0.69 -8.25 -6.47
C TYR A 233 -2.06 -7.87 -5.86
N ALA A 234 -2.06 -7.27 -4.67
CA ALA A 234 -3.28 -6.98 -3.92
C ALA A 234 -3.88 -5.59 -4.17
N ASP A 235 -3.04 -4.57 -4.39
CA ASP A 235 -3.45 -3.16 -4.46
C ASP A 235 -3.88 -2.71 -5.87
N LEU A 236 -4.77 -1.73 -5.92
CA LEU A 236 -5.29 -1.10 -7.15
C LEU A 236 -4.65 0.28 -7.40
N LEU A 237 -3.36 0.42 -7.09
CA LEU A 237 -2.62 1.69 -7.11
C LEU A 237 -3.22 2.70 -6.15
N THR A 238 -3.28 2.41 -4.84
CA THR A 238 -3.83 3.36 -3.86
C THR A 238 -2.75 4.22 -3.22
N TYR A 239 -1.96 3.63 -2.32
CA TYR A 239 -0.85 4.30 -1.63
C TYR A 239 0.36 3.37 -1.43
N PRO A 240 0.79 2.63 -2.48
CA PRO A 240 1.75 1.53 -2.34
C PRO A 240 3.10 1.98 -1.77
N VAL A 241 3.55 3.20 -2.04
CA VAL A 241 4.84 3.70 -1.53
C VAL A 241 4.89 3.93 -0.03
N ALA A 242 3.74 3.99 0.66
CA ALA A 242 3.72 3.93 2.11
C ALA A 242 4.35 2.62 2.61
N SER A 243 4.10 1.50 1.92
CA SER A 243 4.66 0.18 2.28
C SER A 243 6.19 0.19 2.26
N LEU A 244 6.78 0.75 1.20
CA LEU A 244 8.22 0.89 1.04
C LEU A 244 8.81 1.80 2.12
N GLY A 245 8.26 3.01 2.29
CA GLY A 245 8.83 4.00 3.20
C GLY A 245 8.76 3.60 4.68
N VAL A 246 7.64 2.99 5.09
CA VAL A 246 7.48 2.47 6.46
C VAL A 246 8.45 1.31 6.71
N LEU A 247 8.55 0.36 5.77
CA LEU A 247 9.47 -0.78 5.91
C LEU A 247 10.94 -0.34 5.92
N LEU A 248 11.34 0.60 5.06
CA LEU A 248 12.67 1.20 5.06
C LEU A 248 12.98 1.87 6.41
N THR A 249 12.05 2.67 6.93
CA THR A 249 12.23 3.37 8.21
C THR A 249 12.49 2.36 9.33
N VAL A 250 11.65 1.33 9.46
CA VAL A 250 11.84 0.28 10.47
C VAL A 250 13.18 -0.42 10.27
N PHE A 251 13.53 -0.78 9.03
CA PHE A 251 14.81 -1.42 8.73
C PHE A 251 16.01 -0.54 9.08
N MET A 252 15.92 0.79 8.92
CA MET A 252 16.97 1.72 9.35
C MET A 252 17.10 1.84 10.88
N MET A 253 15.98 1.71 11.60
CA MET A 253 15.91 1.85 13.05
C MET A 253 16.36 0.62 13.83
N ILE A 254 16.18 -0.59 13.28
CA ILE A 254 16.64 -1.85 13.91
C ILE A 254 18.14 -2.10 13.72
N GLN A 255 18.82 -1.24 12.95
CA GLN A 255 20.25 -1.32 12.69
C GLN A 255 21.04 -0.46 13.68
N GLU A 256 21.72 -1.13 14.63
CA GLU A 256 22.40 -0.49 15.76
C GLU A 256 23.80 0.07 15.42
N LYS A 257 24.51 -0.45 14.40
CA LYS A 257 25.93 -0.10 14.12
C LYS A 257 26.26 0.03 12.64
N THR A 258 25.34 0.60 11.86
CA THR A 258 25.51 0.74 10.41
C THR A 258 25.83 2.20 10.07
N ALA A 259 26.96 2.42 9.40
CA ALA A 259 27.37 3.74 8.94
C ALA A 259 26.29 4.40 8.06
N PRO A 260 26.11 5.73 8.12
CA PRO A 260 25.11 6.42 7.30
C PRO A 260 25.21 6.15 5.80
N ALA A 261 26.43 6.07 5.25
CA ALA A 261 26.64 5.75 3.84
C ALA A 261 26.10 4.36 3.46
N GLU A 262 26.25 3.38 4.35
CA GLU A 262 25.72 2.03 4.14
C GLU A 262 24.18 2.02 4.25
N LYS A 263 23.61 2.79 5.19
CA LYS A 263 22.15 2.99 5.27
C LYS A 263 21.58 3.59 3.97
N ILE A 264 22.25 4.60 3.41
CA ILE A 264 21.88 5.20 2.12
C ILE A 264 21.94 4.16 1.00
N ARG A 265 23.02 3.38 0.91
CA ARG A 265 23.15 2.30 -0.08
C ARG A 265 22.01 1.28 0.05
N GLN A 266 21.66 0.89 1.27
CA GLN A 266 20.56 -0.04 1.53
C GLN A 266 19.19 0.55 1.19
N ILE A 267 18.95 1.84 1.43
CA ILE A 267 17.73 2.53 1.01
C ILE A 267 17.58 2.48 -0.51
N VAL A 268 18.64 2.81 -1.25
CA VAL A 268 18.63 2.78 -2.71
C VAL A 268 18.40 1.35 -3.21
N ALA A 269 19.18 0.38 -2.71
CA ALA A 269 19.06 -1.00 -3.13
C ALA A 269 17.69 -1.62 -2.78
N GLY A 270 17.17 -1.33 -1.58
CA GLY A 270 15.85 -1.76 -1.14
C GLY A 270 14.73 -1.16 -1.98
N SER A 271 14.81 0.14 -2.28
CA SER A 271 13.84 0.83 -3.15
C SER A 271 13.85 0.28 -4.57
N VAL A 272 15.03 0.03 -5.15
CA VAL A 272 15.17 -0.55 -6.49
C VAL A 272 14.60 -1.97 -6.54
N VAL A 273 14.93 -2.82 -5.55
CA VAL A 273 14.43 -4.19 -5.53
C VAL A 273 12.93 -4.27 -5.22
N TRP A 274 12.42 -3.39 -4.36
CA TRP A 274 10.97 -3.24 -4.16
C TRP A 274 10.28 -2.82 -5.46
N GLY A 275 10.82 -1.81 -6.16
CA GLY A 275 10.30 -1.36 -7.44
C GLY A 275 10.33 -2.45 -8.51
N PHE A 276 11.41 -3.25 -8.56
CA PHE A 276 11.51 -4.41 -9.44
C PHE A 276 10.42 -5.46 -9.15
N GLY A 277 10.13 -5.73 -7.88
CA GLY A 277 9.01 -6.60 -7.49
C GLY A 277 7.65 -6.02 -7.88
N TYR A 278 7.42 -4.75 -7.56
CA TYR A 278 6.15 -4.06 -7.81
C TYR A 278 5.83 -3.94 -9.30
N PHE A 279 6.72 -3.31 -10.08
CA PHE A 279 6.52 -3.12 -11.51
C PHE A 279 6.69 -4.41 -12.30
N GLY A 280 7.53 -5.34 -11.82
CA GLY A 280 7.67 -6.67 -12.40
C GLY A 280 6.37 -7.47 -12.34
N MET A 281 5.65 -7.40 -11.21
CA MET A 281 4.33 -8.01 -11.10
C MET A 281 3.33 -7.38 -12.08
N TRP A 282 3.25 -6.05 -12.18
CA TRP A 282 2.36 -5.38 -13.14
C TRP A 282 2.66 -5.79 -14.60
N ALA A 283 3.92 -5.71 -15.00
CA ALA A 283 4.33 -6.11 -16.35
C ALA A 283 3.97 -7.57 -16.63
N GLY A 284 4.18 -8.45 -15.64
CA GLY A 284 3.79 -9.84 -15.73
C GLY A 284 2.27 -10.04 -15.85
N LYS A 285 1.44 -9.25 -15.15
CA LYS A 285 -0.03 -9.28 -15.33
C LYS A 285 -0.40 -8.97 -16.77
N TRP A 286 0.14 -7.89 -17.33
CA TRP A 286 -0.21 -7.45 -18.67
C TRP A 286 0.22 -8.48 -19.72
N LEU A 287 1.39 -9.10 -19.55
CA LEU A 287 1.85 -10.18 -20.43
C LEU A 287 0.96 -11.42 -20.32
N ILE A 288 0.73 -11.93 -19.10
CA ILE A 288 -0.07 -13.13 -18.86
C ILE A 288 -1.50 -12.95 -19.35
N SER A 289 -2.13 -11.81 -19.03
CA SER A 289 -3.49 -11.52 -19.49
C SER A 289 -3.56 -11.33 -20.99
N SER A 290 -2.54 -10.75 -21.65
CA SER A 290 -2.51 -10.66 -23.11
C SER A 290 -2.51 -12.03 -23.77
N ILE A 291 -1.74 -12.97 -23.21
CA ILE A 291 -1.65 -14.36 -23.69
C ILE A 291 -2.99 -15.09 -23.49
N ILE A 292 -3.55 -15.04 -22.28
CA ILE A 292 -4.78 -15.77 -21.93
C ILE A 292 -5.99 -15.21 -22.69
N LEU A 293 -6.15 -13.88 -22.69
CA LEU A 293 -7.31 -13.23 -23.31
C LEU A 293 -7.17 -13.07 -24.82
N ARG A 294 -5.98 -13.31 -25.39
CA ARG A 294 -5.64 -13.09 -26.81
C ARG A 294 -5.95 -11.65 -27.25
N GLN A 295 -5.66 -10.70 -26.36
CA GLN A 295 -5.88 -9.27 -26.55
C GLN A 295 -4.61 -8.51 -26.21
N ASN A 296 -4.44 -7.31 -26.77
CA ASN A 296 -3.27 -6.48 -26.46
C ASN A 296 -3.48 -5.68 -25.16
N VAL A 297 -3.46 -6.36 -24.02
CA VAL A 297 -3.59 -5.74 -22.68
C VAL A 297 -2.40 -4.81 -22.40
N LEU A 298 -1.22 -5.12 -22.95
CA LEU A 298 -0.04 -4.26 -22.85
C LEU A 298 -0.29 -2.86 -23.42
N ALA A 299 -0.88 -2.75 -24.61
CA ALA A 299 -1.17 -1.46 -25.23
C ALA A 299 -2.19 -0.65 -24.39
N ASP A 300 -3.25 -1.28 -23.91
CA ASP A 300 -4.22 -0.65 -23.00
C ASP A 300 -3.55 -0.17 -21.70
N ALA A 301 -2.73 -1.02 -21.08
CA ALA A 301 -2.03 -0.68 -19.85
C ALA A 301 -1.06 0.49 -20.03
N VAL A 302 -0.31 0.55 -21.14
CA VAL A 302 0.59 1.67 -21.44
C VAL A 302 -0.20 2.97 -21.66
N SER A 303 -1.30 2.92 -22.42
CA SER A 303 -2.18 4.08 -22.61
C SER A 303 -2.71 4.62 -21.26
N GLN A 304 -3.17 3.72 -20.39
CA GLN A 304 -3.65 4.10 -19.06
C GLN A 304 -2.53 4.62 -18.16
N ALA A 305 -1.33 4.02 -18.22
CA ALA A 305 -0.18 4.50 -17.47
C ALA A 305 0.21 5.93 -17.90
N GLN A 306 0.15 6.25 -19.20
CA GLN A 306 0.37 7.60 -19.72
C GLN A 306 -0.63 8.61 -19.14
N VAL A 307 -1.91 8.24 -19.02
CA VAL A 307 -2.92 9.07 -18.35
C VAL A 307 -2.57 9.26 -16.87
N ARG A 308 -2.13 8.22 -16.15
CA ARG A 308 -1.80 8.33 -14.71
C ARG A 308 -0.61 9.25 -14.41
N VAL A 309 0.33 9.39 -15.34
CA VAL A 309 1.49 10.27 -15.20
C VAL A 309 1.29 11.67 -15.78
N SER A 310 0.21 11.89 -16.52
CA SER A 310 -0.07 13.19 -17.14
C SER A 310 -0.34 14.28 -16.09
N SER A 311 -0.17 15.54 -16.50
CA SER A 311 -0.49 16.71 -15.67
C SER A 311 -1.82 17.36 -16.06
N SER A 312 -2.72 16.60 -16.67
CA SER A 312 -4.02 17.08 -17.15
C SER A 312 -5.14 16.08 -16.88
N TYR A 313 -6.37 16.59 -16.73
CA TYR A 313 -7.60 15.82 -16.68
C TYR A 313 -8.73 16.63 -17.31
N GLY A 314 -9.24 16.19 -18.45
CA GLY A 314 -10.09 17.04 -19.30
C GLY A 314 -9.34 18.32 -19.69
N GLU A 315 -9.98 19.47 -19.49
CA GLU A 315 -9.39 20.80 -19.75
C GLU A 315 -8.51 21.32 -18.60
N ASN A 316 -8.51 20.65 -17.44
CA ASN A 316 -7.78 21.11 -16.27
C ASN A 316 -6.32 20.67 -16.34
N HIS A 317 -5.41 21.61 -16.08
CA HIS A 317 -3.98 21.37 -15.92
C HIS A 317 -3.56 21.61 -14.46
N PHE A 318 -2.70 20.77 -13.91
CA PHE A 318 -2.23 20.89 -12.53
C PHE A 318 -0.71 20.72 -12.43
N SER A 319 -0.07 21.52 -11.58
CA SER A 319 1.37 21.45 -11.33
C SER A 319 1.69 20.40 -10.25
N ARG A 320 2.93 19.89 -10.24
CA ARG A 320 3.39 18.95 -9.20
C ARG A 320 3.27 19.53 -7.78
N VAL A 321 3.54 20.82 -7.63
CA VAL A 321 3.39 21.52 -6.34
C VAL A 321 1.93 21.52 -5.88
N MET A 322 0.99 21.72 -6.80
CA MET A 322 -0.44 21.63 -6.50
C MET A 322 -0.82 20.23 -6.01
N VAL A 323 -0.31 19.17 -6.66
CA VAL A 323 -0.51 17.78 -6.21
C VAL A 323 0.03 17.55 -4.80
N PHE A 324 1.23 18.08 -4.49
CA PHE A 324 1.82 17.96 -3.17
C PHE A 324 0.95 18.64 -2.11
N MET A 325 0.56 19.90 -2.35
CA MET A 325 -0.26 20.67 -1.42
C MET A 325 -1.64 20.04 -1.22
N ARG A 326 -2.25 19.51 -2.28
CA ARG A 326 -3.53 18.79 -2.20
C ARG A 326 -3.41 17.55 -1.30
N ASN A 327 -2.38 16.73 -1.48
CA ASN A 327 -2.15 15.53 -0.66
C ASN A 327 -1.77 15.87 0.79
N ILE A 328 -0.96 16.90 1.02
CA ILE A 328 -0.66 17.39 2.38
C ILE A 328 -1.93 17.90 3.05
N GLY A 329 -2.69 18.75 2.36
CA GLY A 329 -3.97 19.28 2.85
C GLY A 329 -4.93 18.17 3.22
N ALA A 330 -5.13 17.19 2.34
CA ALA A 330 -5.99 16.04 2.59
C ALA A 330 -5.49 15.17 3.75
N GLY A 331 -4.19 14.89 3.87
CA GLY A 331 -3.68 14.01 4.93
C GLY A 331 -3.71 14.62 6.33
N PHE A 332 -3.59 15.94 6.42
CA PHE A 332 -3.57 16.67 7.70
C PHE A 332 -4.85 17.44 8.00
N ILE A 333 -5.88 17.35 7.15
CA ILE A 333 -7.19 17.95 7.42
C ILE A 333 -7.72 17.44 8.77
N GLY A 334 -8.27 18.35 9.58
CA GLY A 334 -8.76 18.06 10.94
C GLY A 334 -7.69 17.84 12.01
N VAL A 335 -6.43 17.60 11.64
CA VAL A 335 -5.34 17.30 12.60
C VAL A 335 -4.08 18.16 12.40
N LEU A 336 -4.12 19.17 11.53
CA LEU A 336 -2.94 19.93 11.11
C LEU A 336 -2.21 20.58 12.30
N VAL A 337 -2.92 21.28 13.18
CA VAL A 337 -2.33 21.95 14.35
C VAL A 337 -1.72 20.93 15.30
N LEU A 338 -2.45 19.84 15.60
CA LEU A 338 -1.95 18.77 16.45
C LEU A 338 -0.71 18.11 15.86
N ALA A 339 -0.71 17.81 14.55
CA ALA A 339 0.42 17.22 13.86
C ALA A 339 1.64 18.16 13.86
N ALA A 340 1.44 19.45 13.62
CA ALA A 340 2.50 20.46 13.68
C ALA A 340 3.13 20.55 15.07
N VAL A 341 2.30 20.56 16.13
CA VAL A 341 2.76 20.56 17.52
C VAL A 341 3.52 19.28 17.83
N VAL A 342 3.00 18.11 17.45
CA VAL A 342 3.69 16.82 17.66
C VAL A 342 5.04 16.80 16.95
N PHE A 343 5.11 17.17 15.66
CA PHE A 343 6.38 17.19 14.93
C PHE A 343 7.38 18.19 15.50
N LEU A 344 6.92 19.36 15.95
CA LEU A 344 7.76 20.34 16.61
C LEU A 344 8.33 19.78 17.93
N LEU A 345 7.47 19.20 18.78
CA LEU A 345 7.89 18.61 20.05
C LEU A 345 8.87 17.44 19.86
N LEU A 346 8.65 16.58 18.86
CA LEU A 346 9.59 15.50 18.52
C LEU A 346 10.94 16.01 18.04
N THR A 347 10.93 17.09 17.26
CA THR A 347 12.15 17.74 16.79
C THR A 347 12.92 18.37 17.95
N ILE A 348 12.23 19.09 18.84
CA ILE A 348 12.82 19.66 20.06
C ILE A 348 13.38 18.54 20.94
N PHE A 349 12.64 17.44 21.13
CA PHE A 349 13.08 16.28 21.91
C PHE A 349 14.36 15.67 21.33
N MET A 350 14.43 15.49 20.01
CA MET A 350 15.64 15.01 19.32
C MET A 350 16.84 15.93 19.57
N LEU A 351 16.66 17.25 19.41
CA LEU A 351 17.73 18.24 19.64
C LEU A 351 18.17 18.24 21.11
N TRP A 352 17.21 18.20 22.04
CA TRP A 352 17.49 18.15 23.48
C TRP A 352 18.24 16.88 23.88
N ARG A 353 17.81 15.71 23.39
CA ARG A 353 18.45 14.42 23.69
C ARG A 353 19.90 14.36 23.20
N ASN A 354 20.18 15.02 22.08
CA ASN A 354 21.50 15.07 21.47
C ASN A 354 22.29 16.36 21.81
N ARG A 355 21.79 17.20 22.74
CA ARG A 355 22.35 18.53 23.06
C ARG A 355 23.84 18.52 23.38
N GLN A 356 24.29 17.46 24.05
CA GLN A 356 25.68 17.32 24.46
C GLN A 356 26.60 17.26 23.23
N SER A 357 26.23 16.51 22.19
CA SER A 357 27.01 16.41 20.96
C SER A 357 26.96 17.70 20.13
N LEU A 358 25.88 18.48 20.25
CA LEU A 358 25.65 19.70 19.47
C LEU A 358 26.47 20.91 19.95
N HIS A 359 27.23 20.80 21.04
CA HIS A 359 28.15 21.84 21.50
C HIS A 359 29.34 22.07 20.56
N VAL A 360 29.65 21.12 19.67
CA VAL A 360 30.77 21.20 18.73
C VAL A 360 30.26 21.08 17.29
N ARG A 361 30.90 21.78 16.35
CA ARG A 361 30.53 21.75 14.92
C ARG A 361 30.53 20.34 14.32
N SER A 362 31.41 19.46 14.79
CA SER A 362 31.45 18.05 14.37
C SER A 362 30.17 17.30 14.72
N GLY A 363 29.56 17.56 15.88
CA GLY A 363 28.31 16.91 16.28
C GLY A 363 27.10 17.31 15.43
N TRP A 364 27.04 18.55 14.95
CA TRP A 364 26.03 18.97 13.96
C TRP A 364 26.17 18.20 12.64
N ARG A 365 27.40 18.00 12.17
CA ARG A 365 27.69 17.23 10.97
C ARG A 365 27.29 15.76 11.16
N GLU A 366 27.62 15.16 12.29
CA GLU A 366 27.27 13.76 12.60
C GLU A 366 25.75 13.57 12.71
N LEU A 367 25.05 14.49 13.37
CA LEU A 367 23.59 14.44 13.44
C LEU A 367 22.99 14.51 12.03
N PHE A 368 23.43 15.46 11.21
CA PHE A 368 22.97 15.59 9.84
C PHE A 368 23.19 14.31 9.02
N LEU A 369 24.38 13.71 9.12
CA LEU A 369 24.66 12.44 8.44
C LEU A 369 23.76 11.31 8.92
N CYS A 370 23.47 11.23 10.22
CA CYS A 370 22.53 10.25 10.77
C CYS A 370 21.07 10.49 10.36
N MET A 371 20.68 11.75 10.12
CA MET A 371 19.33 12.13 9.66
C MET A 371 19.14 11.90 8.16
N LEU A 372 20.20 12.03 7.35
CA LEU A 372 20.14 11.97 5.89
C LEU A 372 19.40 10.73 5.34
N PRO A 373 19.63 9.49 5.83
CA PRO A 373 18.85 8.32 5.42
C PRO A 373 17.33 8.50 5.60
N TYR A 374 16.88 9.08 6.71
CA TYR A 374 15.46 9.29 6.97
C TYR A 374 14.88 10.43 6.12
N LEU A 375 15.65 11.49 5.89
CA LEU A 375 15.24 12.57 4.97
C LEU A 375 15.03 12.04 3.55
N MET A 376 15.87 11.10 3.08
CA MET A 376 15.64 10.43 1.79
C MET A 376 14.32 9.66 1.76
N ILE A 377 13.97 8.97 2.85
CA ILE A 377 12.69 8.25 2.95
C ILE A 377 11.51 9.24 2.98
N CYS A 378 11.66 10.40 3.65
CA CYS A 378 10.64 11.46 3.63
C CYS A 378 10.32 11.99 2.22
N LEU A 379 11.27 11.90 1.28
CA LEU A 379 11.08 12.36 -0.09
C LEU A 379 10.37 11.33 -1.01
N ILE A 380 10.27 10.06 -0.60
CA ILE A 380 9.64 8.98 -1.38
C ILE A 380 8.20 9.33 -1.82
N PRO A 381 7.27 9.79 -0.95
CA PRO A 381 5.92 10.11 -1.40
C PRO A 381 5.90 11.23 -2.44
N PHE A 382 6.79 12.22 -2.34
CA PHE A 382 6.86 13.33 -3.30
C PHE A 382 7.45 12.89 -4.65
N ALA A 383 8.42 11.98 -4.63
CA ALA A 383 8.90 11.34 -5.86
C ALA A 383 7.77 10.56 -6.54
N TRP A 384 6.96 9.82 -5.77
CA TRP A 384 5.79 9.10 -6.30
C TRP A 384 4.75 10.04 -6.91
N TYR A 385 4.36 11.10 -6.19
CA TYR A 385 3.43 12.11 -6.69
C TYR A 385 3.96 12.84 -7.94
N SER A 386 5.27 12.97 -8.08
CA SER A 386 5.89 13.59 -9.26
C SER A 386 5.83 12.72 -10.51
N VAL A 387 5.77 11.40 -10.34
CA VAL A 387 5.61 10.41 -11.41
C VAL A 387 4.12 10.23 -11.72
N PHE A 388 3.30 9.93 -10.71
CA PHE A 388 1.87 9.66 -10.85
C PHE A 388 1.02 10.90 -10.58
N VAL A 389 1.27 11.98 -11.33
CA VAL A 389 0.71 13.32 -11.09
C VAL A 389 -0.82 13.31 -11.17
N ASN A 390 -1.39 12.86 -12.29
CA ASN A 390 -2.85 12.78 -12.48
C ASN A 390 -3.50 11.89 -11.43
N HIS A 391 -2.95 10.69 -11.23
CA HIS A 391 -3.52 9.73 -10.28
C HIS A 391 -3.56 10.31 -8.86
N SER A 392 -2.46 10.91 -8.41
CA SER A 392 -2.33 11.48 -7.06
C SER A 392 -3.16 12.75 -6.85
N TYR A 393 -3.57 13.42 -7.92
CA TYR A 393 -4.45 14.59 -7.86
C TYR A 393 -5.93 14.18 -7.79
N ILE A 394 -6.34 13.24 -8.66
CA ILE A 394 -7.72 12.81 -8.81
C ILE A 394 -8.16 11.91 -7.65
N HIS A 395 -7.32 10.93 -7.25
CA HIS A 395 -7.68 9.92 -6.25
C HIS A 395 -7.26 10.29 -4.83
N ILE A 396 -7.40 11.57 -4.51
CA ILE A 396 -6.95 12.17 -3.26
C ILE A 396 -7.53 11.51 -1.99
N VAL A 397 -8.69 10.85 -2.09
CA VAL A 397 -9.36 10.11 -1.01
C VAL A 397 -8.47 9.05 -0.35
N PHE A 398 -7.56 8.45 -1.12
CA PHE A 398 -6.60 7.47 -0.61
C PHE A 398 -5.14 7.79 -0.89
N THR A 399 -4.80 8.58 -1.91
CA THR A 399 -3.40 8.80 -2.28
C THR A 399 -2.62 9.56 -1.22
N TYR A 400 -3.28 10.40 -0.40
CA TYR A 400 -2.62 11.13 0.69
C TYR A 400 -1.91 10.20 1.66
N ARG A 401 -2.38 8.95 1.81
CA ARG A 401 -1.82 7.94 2.72
C ARG A 401 -0.38 7.57 2.35
N ALA A 402 0.08 7.87 1.12
CA ALA A 402 1.49 7.74 0.75
C ALA A 402 2.40 8.59 1.67
N LEU A 403 1.91 9.71 2.22
CA LEU A 403 2.63 10.52 3.21
C LEU A 403 2.96 9.76 4.51
N ALA A 404 2.32 8.62 4.78
CA ALA A 404 2.67 7.76 5.91
C ALA A 404 4.16 7.34 5.89
N ALA A 405 4.76 7.22 4.70
CA ALA A 405 6.21 7.04 4.56
C ALA A 405 7.00 8.17 5.21
N ALA A 406 6.64 9.43 4.92
CA ALA A 406 7.30 10.60 5.47
C ALA A 406 7.01 10.80 6.96
N VAL A 407 5.77 10.55 7.39
CA VAL A 407 5.39 10.59 8.81
C VAL A 407 6.21 9.59 9.62
N CYS A 408 6.30 8.34 9.15
CA CYS A 408 7.08 7.30 9.80
C CYS A 408 8.56 7.67 9.86
N ALA A 409 9.13 8.10 8.72
CA ALA A 409 10.54 8.45 8.61
C ALA A 409 10.93 9.65 9.48
N TRP A 410 10.09 10.69 9.53
CA TRP A 410 10.31 11.86 10.39
C TRP A 410 10.28 11.48 11.87
N SER A 411 9.26 10.73 12.29
CA SER A 411 9.19 10.25 13.68
C SER A 411 10.35 9.31 14.02
N GLY A 412 10.77 8.46 13.09
CA GLY A 412 11.92 7.56 13.26
C GLY A 412 13.25 8.32 13.37
N MET A 413 13.43 9.36 12.55
CA MET A 413 14.56 10.28 12.61
C MET A 413 14.68 10.93 13.99
N CYS A 414 13.56 11.39 14.56
CA CYS A 414 13.55 12.02 15.88
C CYS A 414 13.93 11.05 17.03
N MET A 415 13.89 9.74 16.78
CA MET A 415 14.30 8.71 17.75
C MET A 415 15.80 8.36 17.68
N VAL A 416 16.54 8.92 16.72
CA VAL A 416 17.99 8.70 16.59
C VAL A 416 18.72 9.27 17.80
N LYS A 417 19.64 8.46 18.35
CA LYS A 417 20.56 8.87 19.41
C LYS A 417 21.98 8.79 18.85
N MET A 418 22.73 9.88 18.97
CA MET A 418 24.17 9.84 18.70
C MET A 418 24.88 9.11 19.85
N GLU A 419 25.72 8.13 19.54
CA GLU A 419 26.66 7.60 20.50
C GLU A 419 27.84 8.57 20.57
N PHE A 420 28.15 9.06 21.77
CA PHE A 420 29.33 9.89 22.00
C PHE A 420 30.57 9.05 21.74
N VAL A 421 31.21 9.24 20.59
CA VAL A 421 32.58 8.79 20.38
C VAL A 421 33.47 9.85 21.02
N PHE A 422 33.99 9.58 22.22
CA PHE A 422 35.17 10.29 22.70
C PHE A 422 36.29 10.02 21.69
N TYR A 423 36.47 10.89 20.72
CA TYR A 423 37.79 11.09 20.14
C TYR A 423 38.61 11.78 21.23
N ARG A 424 39.32 10.97 22.01
CA ARG A 424 40.45 11.44 22.83
C ARG A 424 41.61 11.79 21.92
#